data_AF-A0A0F5YHM1-F1
#
_entry.id   AF-A0A0F5YHM1-F1
#
_cell.length_a   1.000
_cell.length_b   1.000
_cell.length_c   1.000
_cell.angle_alpha   90.00
_cell.angle_beta   90.00
_cell.angle_gamma   90.00
#
_symmetry.space_group_name_H-M   'P 1'
#
loop_
_entity.id
_entity.type
_entity.pdbx_description
1 polymer ?
#
loop_
_entity_poly.entity_id
_entity_poly.type
_entity_poly.pdbx_seq_one_letter_code
_entity_poly.pdbx_strand_id
1 'polypeptide(L)'
;MKINQISFGLTVNMGNYESTRFDIQANLEDWEDTEQSMQVLREKLVSIAGVELSNGYNNLLGKINLERKYIKEIRTVTREIEAKESELEELKTKLKAVESLCSDSKELLKTYDEFKYKDSTLKELSNIIYSYNVLCHQIKEVNPKNETSSETSSETSPEF
;
A
#
# COMPACT_ATOMS: atom_id res chain seq x y z
N MET A 1 -34.19 -2.28 2.15
CA MET A 1 -35.60 -2.53 1.82
C MET A 1 -35.61 -3.68 0.81
N LYS A 2 -36.26 -4.80 1.12
CA LYS A 2 -36.27 -6.01 0.27
C LYS A 2 -37.48 -5.95 -0.66
N ILE A 3 -37.28 -6.31 -1.93
CA ILE A 3 -38.35 -6.33 -2.94
C ILE A 3 -39.01 -7.70 -2.87
N ASN A 4 -40.28 -7.74 -2.47
CA ASN A 4 -41.03 -8.99 -2.28
C ASN A 4 -41.98 -9.29 -3.46
N GLN A 5 -42.05 -8.37 -4.42
CA GLN A 5 -42.93 -8.51 -5.57
C GLN A 5 -42.36 -7.74 -6.76
N ILE A 6 -42.44 -8.36 -7.93
CA ILE A 6 -42.02 -7.78 -9.20
C ILE A 6 -43.15 -7.87 -10.22
N SER A 7 -43.23 -6.88 -11.11
CA SER A 7 -44.17 -6.89 -12.23
C SER A 7 -43.50 -6.42 -13.51
N PHE A 8 -43.99 -6.93 -14.63
CA PHE A 8 -43.54 -6.52 -15.96
C PHE A 8 -44.75 -6.46 -16.90
N GLY A 9 -44.78 -5.40 -17.70
CA GLY A 9 -45.84 -5.15 -18.69
C GLY A 9 -45.25 -5.02 -20.08
N LEU A 10 -45.93 -5.62 -21.07
CA LEU A 10 -45.58 -5.58 -22.48
C LEU A 10 -46.82 -5.19 -23.29
N THR A 11 -46.72 -4.08 -24.04
CA THR A 11 -47.75 -3.71 -25.01
C THR A 11 -47.34 -4.22 -26.39
N VAL A 12 -48.21 -4.98 -27.01
CA VAL A 12 -48.02 -5.57 -28.35
C VAL A 12 -49.03 -4.97 -29.30
N ASN A 13 -48.56 -4.58 -30.49
CA ASN A 13 -49.43 -4.14 -31.58
C ASN A 13 -49.95 -5.40 -32.31
N MET A 14 -51.27 -5.55 -32.39
CA MET A 14 -51.92 -6.69 -33.01
C MET A 14 -52.23 -6.46 -34.51
N GLY A 15 -51.87 -5.29 -35.05
CA GLY A 15 -52.27 -4.83 -36.38
C GLY A 15 -53.55 -3.98 -36.33
N ASN A 16 -53.92 -3.35 -37.45
CA ASN A 16 -55.15 -2.54 -37.58
C ASN A 16 -55.34 -1.45 -36.49
N TYR A 17 -54.24 -0.83 -36.04
CA TYR A 17 -54.23 0.17 -34.96
C TYR A 17 -54.70 -0.35 -33.59
N GLU A 18 -54.82 -1.67 -33.41
CA GLU A 18 -55.14 -2.28 -32.12
C GLU A 18 -53.85 -2.65 -31.38
N SER A 19 -53.81 -2.33 -30.09
CA SER A 19 -52.73 -2.73 -29.20
C SER A 19 -53.30 -3.42 -27.97
N THR A 20 -52.64 -4.50 -27.55
CA THR A 20 -53.00 -5.24 -26.35
C THR A 20 -51.85 -5.15 -25.36
N ARG A 21 -52.17 -4.86 -24.11
CA ARG A 21 -51.20 -4.85 -23.01
C ARG A 21 -51.31 -6.15 -22.22
N PHE A 22 -50.18 -6.81 -22.03
CA PHE A 22 -50.03 -7.95 -21.16
C PHE A 22 -49.24 -7.51 -19.92
N ASP A 23 -49.74 -7.84 -18.73
CA ASP A 23 -49.04 -7.60 -17.48
C ASP A 23 -48.91 -8.92 -16.73
N ILE A 24 -47.73 -9.17 -16.16
CA ILE A 24 -47.48 -10.32 -15.29
C ILE A 24 -46.84 -9.83 -13.99
N GLN A 25 -47.19 -10.49 -12.90
CA GLN A 25 -46.71 -10.17 -11.56
C GLN A 25 -46.30 -11.47 -10.87
N ALA A 26 -45.19 -11.42 -10.15
CA ALA A 26 -44.70 -12.53 -9.34
C ALA A 26 -44.28 -12.02 -7.96
N ASN A 27 -44.59 -12.82 -6.95
CA ASN A 27 -44.03 -12.64 -5.62
C ASN A 27 -42.65 -13.28 -5.59
N LEU A 28 -41.71 -12.63 -4.91
CA LEU A 28 -40.35 -13.14 -4.75
C LEU A 28 -40.21 -13.80 -3.39
N GLU A 29 -39.62 -14.99 -3.39
CA GLU A 29 -39.20 -15.66 -2.18
C GLU A 29 -37.94 -15.00 -1.61
N ASP A 30 -37.70 -15.22 -0.32
CA ASP A 30 -36.61 -14.55 0.40
C ASP A 30 -35.20 -14.89 -0.13
N TRP A 31 -35.05 -15.99 -0.86
CA TRP A 31 -33.80 -16.45 -1.42
C TRP A 31 -33.65 -16.10 -2.91
N GLU A 32 -34.68 -15.51 -3.54
CA GLU A 32 -34.67 -15.23 -4.97
C GLU A 32 -33.95 -13.93 -5.30
N ASP A 33 -33.09 -13.98 -6.32
CA ASP A 33 -32.49 -12.78 -6.89
C ASP A 33 -33.53 -12.03 -7.73
N THR A 34 -33.81 -10.79 -7.33
CA THR A 34 -34.82 -9.94 -7.99
C THR A 34 -34.53 -9.73 -9.48
N GLU A 35 -33.26 -9.66 -9.88
CA GLU A 35 -32.85 -9.36 -11.25
C GLU A 35 -32.99 -10.58 -12.15
N GLN A 36 -32.56 -11.76 -11.67
CA GLN A 36 -32.77 -13.04 -12.36
C GLN A 36 -34.25 -13.36 -12.50
N SER A 37 -35.02 -13.15 -11.41
CA SER A 37 -36.45 -13.40 -11.41
C SER A 37 -37.20 -12.47 -12.37
N MET A 38 -36.78 -11.20 -12.46
CA MET A 38 -37.31 -10.25 -13.45
C MET A 38 -37.01 -10.67 -14.89
N GLN A 39 -35.84 -11.25 -15.15
CA GLN A 39 -35.50 -11.76 -16.48
C GLN A 39 -36.40 -12.94 -16.87
N VAL A 40 -36.58 -13.91 -15.98
CA VAL A 40 -37.48 -15.05 -16.19
C VAL A 40 -38.92 -14.57 -16.43
N LEU A 41 -39.37 -13.58 -15.66
CA LEU A 41 -40.71 -12.99 -15.81
C LEU A 41 -40.91 -12.36 -17.20
N ARG A 42 -39.89 -11.67 -17.72
CA ARG A 42 -39.90 -11.06 -19.06
C ARG A 42 -39.96 -12.11 -20.17
N GLU A 43 -39.10 -13.12 -20.10
CA GLU A 43 -39.08 -14.22 -21.07
C GLU A 43 -40.42 -14.96 -21.11
N LYS A 44 -41.02 -15.18 -19.93
CA LYS A 44 -42.37 -15.77 -19.81
C LYS A 44 -43.42 -14.89 -20.47
N LEU A 45 -43.44 -13.58 -20.20
CA LEU A 45 -44.45 -12.67 -20.75
C LEU A 45 -44.36 -12.59 -22.28
N VAL A 46 -43.15 -12.52 -22.81
CA VAL A 46 -42.89 -12.57 -24.25
C VAL A 46 -43.44 -13.84 -24.86
N SER A 47 -43.16 -15.00 -24.25
CA SER A 47 -43.63 -16.29 -24.75
C SER A 47 -45.17 -16.36 -24.76
N ILE A 48 -45.82 -15.82 -23.73
CA ILE A 48 -47.29 -15.75 -23.61
C ILE A 48 -47.87 -14.83 -24.67
N ALA A 49 -47.23 -13.68 -24.92
CA ALA A 49 -47.70 -12.71 -25.89
C ALA A 49 -47.54 -13.19 -27.35
N GLY A 50 -46.92 -14.35 -27.59
CA GLY A 50 -46.71 -14.92 -28.93
C GLY A 50 -45.83 -14.04 -29.81
N VAL A 51 -45.10 -13.08 -29.22
CA VAL A 51 -44.20 -12.19 -29.94
C VAL A 51 -42.89 -12.93 -30.11
N GLU A 52 -42.55 -13.30 -31.34
CA GLU A 52 -41.15 -13.54 -31.68
C GLU A 52 -40.40 -12.25 -31.36
N LEU A 53 -39.61 -12.26 -30.29
CA LEU A 53 -38.71 -11.16 -29.98
C LEU A 53 -37.87 -10.93 -31.21
N SER A 54 -38.17 -9.86 -31.94
CA SER A 54 -37.35 -9.47 -33.08
C SER A 54 -35.88 -9.47 -32.64
N ASN A 55 -34.98 -9.89 -33.53
CA ASN A 55 -33.54 -9.93 -33.26
C ASN A 55 -33.00 -8.61 -32.65
N GLY A 56 -33.69 -7.48 -32.87
CA GLY A 56 -33.42 -6.19 -32.23
C GLY A 56 -33.51 -6.20 -30.70
N TYR A 57 -34.47 -6.89 -30.09
CA TYR A 57 -34.62 -6.92 -28.63
C TYR A 57 -33.50 -7.70 -27.95
N ASN A 58 -33.19 -8.91 -28.44
CA ASN A 58 -32.09 -9.73 -27.91
C ASN A 58 -30.74 -9.01 -28.05
N ASN A 59 -30.54 -8.29 -29.17
CA ASN A 59 -29.36 -7.46 -29.36
C ASN A 59 -29.30 -6.27 -28.39
N LEU A 60 -30.44 -5.61 -28.11
CA LEU A 60 -30.49 -4.52 -27.15
C LEU A 60 -30.19 -5.01 -25.72
N LEU A 61 -30.74 -6.16 -25.34
CA LEU A 61 -30.51 -6.78 -24.04
C LEU A 61 -29.03 -7.17 -23.86
N GLY A 62 -28.42 -7.75 -24.90
CA GLY A 62 -26.99 -8.07 -24.92
C GLY A 62 -26.12 -6.83 -24.72
N LYS A 63 -26.45 -5.72 -25.39
CA LYS A 63 -25.75 -4.44 -25.22
C LYS A 63 -25.88 -3.89 -23.79
N ILE A 64 -27.08 -3.89 -23.22
CA ILE A 64 -27.33 -3.41 -21.86
C ILE A 64 -26.55 -4.26 -20.83
N ASN A 65 -26.51 -5.58 -21.02
CA ASN A 65 -25.76 -6.48 -20.13
C ASN A 65 -24.24 -6.25 -20.23
N LEU A 66 -23.72 -6.02 -21.43
CA LEU A 66 -22.33 -5.62 -21.65
C LEU A 66 -22.00 -4.29 -20.97
N GLU A 67 -22.83 -3.25 -21.17
CA GLU A 67 -22.66 -1.95 -20.54
C GLU A 67 -22.66 -2.06 -19.01
N ARG A 68 -23.56 -2.86 -18.43
CA ARG A 68 -23.57 -3.11 -16.97
C ARG A 68 -22.32 -3.82 -16.49
N LYS A 69 -21.79 -4.78 -17.26
CA LYS A 69 -20.53 -5.46 -16.93
C LYS A 69 -19.38 -4.45 -16.91
N TYR A 70 -19.27 -3.59 -17.93
CA TYR A 70 -18.27 -2.52 -17.95
C TYR A 70 -18.43 -1.54 -16.79
N ILE A 71 -19.66 -1.17 -16.42
CA ILE A 71 -19.89 -0.31 -15.25
C ILE A 71 -19.40 -0.97 -13.95
N LYS A 72 -19.62 -2.28 -13.78
CA LYS A 72 -19.10 -3.02 -12.62
C LYS A 72 -17.57 -3.07 -12.60
N GLU A 73 -16.94 -3.32 -13.75
CA GLU A 73 -15.48 -3.31 -13.90
C GLU A 73 -14.91 -1.92 -13.60
N ILE A 74 -15.47 -0.86 -14.18
CA ILE A 74 -15.07 0.53 -13.92
C ILE A 74 -15.14 0.83 -12.42
N ARG A 75 -16.25 0.50 -11.75
CA ARG A 75 -16.38 0.72 -10.30
C ARG A 75 -15.33 -0.03 -9.48
N THR A 76 -14.92 -1.20 -9.94
CA THR A 76 -13.88 -1.99 -9.26
C THR A 76 -12.53 -1.32 -9.43
N VAL A 77 -12.18 -0.93 -10.65
CA VAL A 77 -10.93 -0.20 -10.96
C VAL A 77 -10.88 1.14 -10.22
N THR A 78 -11.98 1.89 -10.15
CA THR A 78 -12.04 3.16 -9.40
C THR A 78 -11.69 2.95 -7.92
N ARG A 79 -12.22 1.90 -7.27
CA ARG A 79 -11.90 1.60 -5.87
C ARG A 79 -10.43 1.21 -5.68
N GLU A 80 -9.86 0.48 -6.63
CA GLU A 80 -8.43 0.14 -6.60
C GLU A 80 -7.55 1.39 -6.73
N ILE A 81 -7.93 2.33 -7.60
CA ILE A 81 -7.25 3.64 -7.74
C ILE A 81 -7.32 4.41 -6.42
N GLU A 82 -8.51 4.55 -5.83
CA GLU A 82 -8.68 5.26 -4.55
C GLU A 82 -7.82 4.64 -3.42
N ALA A 83 -7.76 3.31 -3.36
CA ALA A 83 -6.91 2.61 -2.40
C ALA A 83 -5.41 2.90 -2.64
N LYS A 84 -4.97 2.88 -3.91
CA LYS A 84 -3.58 3.18 -4.26
C LYS A 84 -3.20 4.64 -4.01
N GLU A 85 -4.11 5.57 -4.22
CA GLU A 85 -3.90 6.99 -3.88
C GLU A 85 -3.72 7.18 -2.37
N SER A 86 -4.52 6.47 -1.55
CA SER A 86 -4.36 6.49 -0.09
C SER A 86 -3.01 5.92 0.35
N GLU A 87 -2.59 4.78 -0.20
CA GLU A 87 -1.26 4.19 0.07
C GLU A 87 -0.12 5.16 -0.32
N LEU A 88 -0.28 5.85 -1.44
CA LEU A 88 0.71 6.80 -1.96
C LEU A 88 0.84 8.04 -1.07
N GLU A 89 -0.26 8.56 -0.52
CA GLU A 89 -0.19 9.66 0.46
C GLU A 89 0.44 9.21 1.78
N GLU A 90 0.15 7.99 2.25
CA GLU A 90 0.84 7.45 3.44
C GLU A 90 2.35 7.34 3.20
N LEU A 91 2.78 6.85 2.03
CA LEU A 91 4.19 6.78 1.66
C LEU A 91 4.85 8.16 1.57
N LYS A 92 4.18 9.17 1.01
CA LYS A 92 4.69 10.55 0.97
C LYS A 92 4.90 11.12 2.36
N THR A 93 3.97 10.89 3.30
CA THR A 93 4.12 11.37 4.68
C THR A 93 5.30 10.70 5.38
N LYS A 94 5.48 9.39 5.21
CA LYS A 94 6.65 8.65 5.71
C LYS A 94 7.95 9.16 5.10
N LEU A 95 7.97 9.42 3.79
CA LEU A 95 9.16 9.96 3.12
C LEU A 95 9.56 11.31 3.70
N LYS A 96 8.61 12.23 3.88
CA LYS A 96 8.87 13.54 4.50
C LYS A 96 9.44 13.41 5.92
N ALA A 97 8.93 12.47 6.71
CA ALA A 97 9.46 12.21 8.04
C ALA A 97 10.92 11.73 8.00
N VAL A 98 11.24 10.83 7.06
CA VAL A 98 12.62 10.35 6.86
C VAL A 98 13.54 11.46 6.35
N GLU A 99 13.06 12.32 5.45
CA GLU A 99 13.81 13.48 4.96
C GLU A 99 14.15 14.46 6.10
N SER A 100 13.19 14.72 7.00
CA SER A 100 13.42 15.53 8.21
C SER A 100 14.50 14.91 9.08
N LEU A 101 14.40 13.61 9.40
CA LEU A 101 15.40 12.91 10.22
C LEU A 101 16.80 12.94 9.59
N CYS A 102 16.88 12.83 8.27
CA CYS A 102 18.14 12.93 7.54
C CYS A 102 18.73 14.35 7.62
N SER A 103 17.88 15.38 7.54
CA SER A 103 18.29 16.77 7.73
C SER A 103 18.84 16.99 9.15
N ASP A 104 18.10 16.56 10.17
CA ASP A 104 18.49 16.69 11.58
C ASP A 104 19.83 15.96 11.82
N SER A 105 19.99 14.76 11.25
CA SER A 105 21.23 13.98 11.36
C SER A 105 22.42 14.69 10.70
N LYS A 106 22.22 15.38 9.57
CA LYS A 106 23.28 16.17 8.92
C LYS A 106 23.69 17.37 9.76
N GLU A 107 22.75 18.05 10.39
CA GLU A 107 23.05 19.15 11.32
C GLU A 107 23.82 18.64 12.54
N LEU A 108 23.42 17.49 13.10
CA LEU A 108 24.13 16.87 14.20
C LEU A 108 25.57 16.49 13.82
N LEU A 109 25.77 15.96 12.62
CA LEU A 109 27.12 15.64 12.12
C LEU A 109 27.97 16.91 11.98
N LYS A 110 27.39 17.98 11.44
CA LYS A 110 28.09 19.27 11.30
C LYS A 110 28.50 19.85 12.65
N THR A 111 27.60 19.82 13.63
CA THR A 111 27.91 20.28 14.99
C THR A 111 28.97 19.41 15.67
N TYR A 112 28.95 18.09 15.46
CA TYR A 112 30.01 17.20 15.94
C TYR A 112 31.37 17.51 15.30
N ASP A 113 31.42 17.73 13.98
CA ASP A 113 32.65 18.08 13.28
C ASP A 113 33.20 19.43 13.76
N GLU A 114 32.33 20.42 13.99
CA GLU A 114 32.71 21.70 14.56
C GLU A 114 33.25 21.57 16.00
N PHE A 115 32.63 20.71 16.82
CA PHE A 115 33.11 20.42 18.18
C PHE A 115 34.49 19.76 18.16
N LYS A 116 34.66 18.73 17.34
CA LYS A 116 35.95 18.03 17.15
C LYS A 116 37.07 18.98 16.70
N TYR A 117 36.75 19.98 15.86
CA TYR A 117 37.73 20.95 15.38
C TYR A 117 38.04 22.05 16.41
N LYS A 118 37.05 22.42 17.24
CA LYS A 118 37.18 23.44 18.30
C LYS A 118 37.79 22.91 19.59
N ASP A 119 37.78 21.60 19.82
CA ASP A 119 38.38 21.00 21.00
C ASP A 119 39.91 21.04 20.90
N SER A 120 40.49 22.21 21.22
CA SER A 120 41.94 22.45 21.27
C SER A 120 42.63 21.46 22.19
N THR A 121 41.95 21.04 23.25
CA THR A 121 42.39 20.03 24.21
C THR A 121 42.63 18.69 23.54
N LEU A 122 41.76 18.23 22.62
CA LEU A 122 41.94 16.99 21.87
C LEU A 122 43.12 17.06 20.90
N LYS A 123 43.29 18.22 20.24
CA LYS A 123 44.40 18.46 19.31
C LYS A 123 45.75 18.53 20.05
N GLU A 124 45.76 19.19 21.21
CA GLU A 124 46.91 19.24 22.12
C GLU A 124 47.23 17.86 22.69
N LEU A 125 46.24 17.11 23.17
CA LEU A 125 46.41 15.71 23.61
C LEU A 125 47.00 14.83 22.52
N SER A 126 46.50 14.95 21.28
CA SER A 126 47.07 14.21 20.14
C SER A 126 48.52 14.58 19.87
N ASN A 127 48.88 15.86 19.97
CA ASN A 127 50.27 16.32 19.82
C ASN A 127 51.16 15.84 20.98
N ILE A 128 50.65 15.84 22.21
CA ILE A 128 51.37 15.33 23.39
C ILE A 128 51.62 13.82 23.25
N ILE A 129 50.61 13.05 22.86
CA ILE A 129 50.73 11.60 22.62
C ILE A 129 51.74 11.32 21.49
N TYR A 130 51.67 12.08 20.40
CA TYR A 130 52.64 11.94 19.31
C TYR A 130 54.07 12.24 19.78
N SER A 131 54.25 13.35 20.51
CA SER A 131 55.55 13.76 21.05
C SER A 131 56.11 12.72 22.04
N TYR A 132 55.23 12.15 22.88
CA TYR A 132 55.58 11.07 23.81
C TYR A 132 56.02 9.81 23.08
N ASN A 133 55.30 9.38 22.03
CA ASN A 133 55.67 8.22 21.23
C ASN A 133 57.01 8.40 20.51
N VAL A 134 57.27 9.59 19.97
CA VAL A 134 58.56 9.93 19.36
C VAL A 134 59.69 9.86 20.39
N LEU A 135 59.49 10.41 21.58
CA LEU A 135 60.46 10.32 22.68
C LEU A 135 60.70 8.87 23.12
N CYS A 136 59.66 8.06 23.27
CA CYS A 136 59.80 6.64 23.61
C CYS A 136 60.60 5.88 22.55
N HIS A 137 60.39 6.17 21.26
CA HIS A 137 61.16 5.58 20.17
C HIS A 137 62.64 6.01 20.22
N GLN A 138 62.91 7.29 20.43
CA GLN A 138 64.27 7.83 20.52
C GLN A 138 65.02 7.28 21.75
N ILE A 139 64.35 7.14 22.89
CA ILE A 139 64.94 6.55 24.11
C ILE A 139 65.29 5.07 23.87
N LYS A 140 64.44 4.33 23.16
CA LYS A 140 64.72 2.94 22.76
C LYS A 140 65.91 2.83 21.80
N GLU A 141 66.08 3.79 20.88
CA GLU A 141 67.20 3.83 19.94
C GLU A 141 68.52 4.27 20.59
N VAL A 142 68.48 5.18 21.57
CA VAL A 142 69.67 5.69 22.29
C VAL A 142 70.17 4.71 23.35
N ASN A 143 69.32 3.79 23.85
CA ASN A 143 69.71 2.85 24.88
C ASN A 143 69.22 1.41 24.59
N PRO A 144 69.84 0.70 23.62
CA PRO A 144 69.46 -0.67 23.26
C PRO A 144 69.78 -1.73 24.34
N LYS A 145 70.28 -1.33 25.52
CA LYS A 145 70.83 -2.24 26.54
C LYS A 145 69.94 -2.55 27.75
N ASN A 146 68.67 -2.17 27.76
CA ASN A 146 67.77 -2.51 28.88
C ASN A 146 66.68 -3.55 28.58
N GLU A 147 66.71 -4.21 27.41
CA GLU A 147 65.86 -5.38 27.15
C GLU A 147 66.67 -6.68 27.20
N THR A 148 67.30 -6.98 28.34
CA THR A 148 67.59 -8.36 28.76
C THR A 148 67.80 -8.42 30.27
N SER A 149 66.72 -8.62 31.02
CA SER A 149 66.67 -9.58 32.14
C SER A 149 65.28 -9.56 32.78
N SER A 150 64.35 -10.28 32.15
CA SER A 150 63.25 -10.93 32.87
C SER A 150 63.66 -12.38 33.12
N GLU A 151 63.98 -12.70 34.36
CA GLU A 151 64.03 -14.03 34.99
C GLU A 151 64.53 -13.72 36.43
N THR A 152 63.85 -13.99 37.54
CA THR A 152 62.92 -15.07 37.90
C THR A 152 62.12 -14.69 39.17
N SER A 153 60.88 -15.18 39.24
CA SER A 153 60.14 -15.67 40.43
C SER A 153 60.19 -14.91 41.78
N SER A 154 59.02 -14.55 42.33
CA SER A 154 58.34 -15.38 43.35
C SER A 154 57.14 -14.64 43.97
N GLU A 155 56.02 -15.35 44.03
CA GLU A 155 54.91 -15.29 45.00
C GLU A 155 55.02 -14.29 46.15
N THR A 156 53.96 -13.49 46.37
CA THR A 156 52.97 -13.72 47.45
C THR A 156 51.97 -12.56 47.51
N SER A 157 50.68 -12.88 47.50
CA SER A 157 49.62 -12.04 48.10
C SER A 157 49.89 -11.91 49.61
N PRO A 158 49.36 -10.86 50.25
CA PRO A 158 48.12 -11.12 50.98
C PRO A 158 47.08 -9.99 50.93
N GLU A 159 45.86 -10.42 51.23
CA GLU A 159 44.66 -9.68 51.61
C GLU A 159 44.94 -8.53 52.59
N PHE A 160 44.24 -7.41 52.40
CA PHE A 160 43.20 -6.88 53.29
C PHE A 160 42.35 -5.85 52.54
#